data_AF-A0A8T6L719-F1
#
_entry.id   AF-A0A8T6L719-F1
#
_cell.length_a   1.000
_cell.length_b   1.000
_cell.length_c   1.000
_cell.angle_alpha   90.00
_cell.angle_beta   90.00
_cell.angle_gamma   90.00
#
_symmetry.space_group_name_H-M   'P 1'
#
loop_
_entity.id
_entity.type
_entity.pdbx_description
1 polymer ?
#
loop_
_entity_poly.entity_id
_entity_poly.type
_entity_poly.pdbx_seq_one_letter_code
_entity_poly.pdbx_strand_id
1 'polypeptide(L)' 'LYDLATKFTRFYEQCPILTAEGAERANRLRFAQQTARTLHAGLGLLGINTVPRM' A
#
# COMPACT_ATOMS: atom_id res chain seq x y z
N LEU A 1 12.38 1.51 1.24
CA LEU A 1 11.23 1.79 0.34
C LEU A 1 11.03 0.67 -0.68
N TYR A 2 12.08 0.26 -1.40
CA TYR A 2 12.02 -0.88 -2.32
C TYR A 2 11.49 -2.16 -1.66
N ASP A 3 12.13 -2.63 -0.58
CA ASP A 3 11.69 -3.85 0.13
C ASP A 3 10.24 -3.76 0.66
N LEU A 4 9.82 -2.57 1.13
CA LEU A 4 8.44 -2.33 1.55
C LEU A 4 7.46 -2.48 0.37
N ALA A 5 7.79 -1.89 -0.78
CA ALA A 5 6.98 -2.01 -1.99
C ALA A 5 6.91 -3.47 -2.46
N THR A 6 8.03 -4.19 -2.48
CA THR A 6 8.08 -5.62 -2.86
C THR A 6 7.22 -6.49 -1.93
N LYS A 7 7.28 -6.26 -0.62
CA LYS A 7 6.43 -6.96 0.36
C LYS A 7 4.96 -6.62 0.18
N PHE A 8 4.63 -5.36 -0.12
CA PHE A 8 3.26 -4.95 -0.39
C PHE A 8 2.71 -5.57 -1.68
N THR A 9 3.50 -5.68 -2.74
CA THR A 9 3.10 -6.38 -3.97
C THR A 9 2.72 -7.83 -3.70
N ARG A 10 3.55 -8.56 -2.93
CA ARG A 10 3.23 -9.95 -2.53
C ARG A 10 1.93 -10.02 -1.72
N PHE A 11 1.72 -9.10 -0.79
CA PHE A 11 0.47 -9.02 -0.03
C PHE A 11 -0.74 -8.78 -0.95
N TYR A 12 -0.63 -7.86 -1.91
CA TYR A 12 -1.71 -7.55 -2.85
C TYR A 12 -2.07 -8.75 -3.74
N GLU A 13 -1.08 -9.52 -4.18
CA GLU A 13 -1.28 -10.75 -4.97
C GLU A 13 -1.91 -11.88 -4.15
N GLN A 14 -1.48 -12.07 -2.90
CA GLN A 14 -1.92 -13.17 -2.05
C GLN A 14 -3.22 -12.89 -1.29
N CYS A 15 -3.57 -11.63 -1.08
CA CYS A 15 -4.73 -11.21 -0.26
C CYS A 15 -5.62 -10.26 -1.07
N PRO A 16 -6.64 -10.79 -1.79
CA PRO A 16 -7.47 -9.95 -2.65
C PRO A 16 -8.32 -9.01 -1.80
N ILE A 17 -8.09 -7.71 -1.95
CA ILE A 17 -8.72 -6.67 -1.12
C ILE A 17 -10.16 -6.40 -1.58
N LEU A 18 -10.39 -6.43 -2.89
CA LEU A 18 -11.67 -6.08 -3.49
C LEU A 18 -12.74 -7.17 -3.34
N THR A 19 -12.32 -8.42 -3.20
CA THR A 19 -13.23 -9.56 -2.98
C THR A 19 -13.38 -9.93 -1.51
N ALA A 20 -12.58 -9.34 -0.61
CA ALA A 20 -12.78 -9.50 0.82
C ALA A 20 -14.07 -8.77 1.26
N GLU A 21 -14.73 -9.31 2.29
CA GLU A 21 -15.98 -8.79 2.82
C GLU A 21 -15.84 -8.35 4.28
N GLY A 22 -16.76 -7.50 4.74
CA GLY A 22 -16.88 -7.09 6.13
C GLY A 22 -15.61 -6.46 6.73
N ALA A 23 -15.29 -6.84 7.97
CA ALA A 23 -14.15 -6.30 8.72
C ALA A 23 -12.80 -6.61 8.07
N GLU A 24 -12.70 -7.72 7.33
CA GLU A 24 -11.45 -8.11 6.66
C GLU A 24 -11.09 -7.13 5.54
N ARG A 25 -12.08 -6.75 4.71
CA ARG A 25 -11.90 -5.71 3.69
C ARG A 25 -11.45 -4.39 4.29
N ALA A 26 -12.10 -3.95 5.37
CA ALA A 26 -11.77 -2.70 6.05
C ALA A 26 -10.33 -2.72 6.60
N ASN A 27 -9.92 -3.83 7.20
CA ASN A 27 -8.57 -4.00 7.72
C ASN A 27 -7.52 -3.98 6.60
N ARG A 28 -7.76 -4.71 5.50
CA ARG A 28 -6.87 -4.75 4.33
C ARG A 28 -6.73 -3.37 3.67
N LEU A 29 -7.83 -2.61 3.55
CA LEU A 29 -7.81 -1.24 3.03
C LEU A 29 -7.01 -0.29 3.95
N ARG A 30 -7.20 -0.37 5.27
CA ARG A 30 -6.42 0.43 6.23
C ARG A 30 -4.92 0.10 6.15
N PHE A 31 -4.58 -1.18 6.01
CA PHE A 31 -3.20 -1.60 5.83
C PHE A 31 -2.58 -1.04 4.54
N ALA A 32 -3.30 -1.11 3.42
CA ALA A 32 -2.88 -0.52 2.16
C ALA A 32 -2.68 1.00 2.25
N GLN A 33 -3.62 1.72 2.87
CA GLN A 33 -3.49 3.16 3.11
C GLN A 33 -2.26 3.51 3.95
N GLN A 34 -2.00 2.76 5.02
CA GLN A 34 -0.85 3.02 5.89
C GLN A 34 0.49 2.76 5.15
N THR A 35 0.52 1.72 4.31
CA THR A 35 1.68 1.43 3.45
C THR A 35 1.91 2.54 2.44
N ALA A 36 0.85 3.02 1.79
CA ALA A 36 0.91 4.14 0.84
C ALA A 36 1.43 5.43 1.50
N ARG A 37 0.97 5.77 2.71
CA ARG A 37 1.47 6.93 3.47
C ARG A 37 2.96 6.83 3.77
N THR A 38 3.43 5.63 4.13
CA THR A 38 4.85 5.38 4.42
C THR A 38 5.70 5.51 3.15
N LEU A 39 5.23 4.96 2.03
CA LEU A 39 5.90 5.11 0.73
C LEU A 39 5.93 6.56 0.28
N HIS A 40 4.82 7.29 0.40
CA HIS A 40 4.72 8.70 0.06
C HIS A 40 5.71 9.56 0.88
N ALA A 41 5.73 9.39 2.19
CA ALA A 41 6.65 10.10 3.06
C ALA A 41 8.11 9.79 2.72
N GLY A 42 8.46 8.51 2.55
CA GLY A 42 9.83 8.14 2.22
C GLY A 42 10.29 8.59 0.85
N LEU A 43 9.42 8.53 -0.16
CA LEU A 43 9.72 9.05 -1.51
C LEU A 43 9.85 10.57 -1.49
N GLY A 44 9.00 11.27 -0.72
CA GLY A 44 9.09 12.71 -0.50
C GLY A 44 10.42 13.13 0.15
N LEU A 45 10.94 12.36 1.11
CA LEU A 45 12.26 12.60 1.71
C LEU A 45 13.41 12.43 0.71
N LEU A 46 13.23 11.63 -0.35
CA LEU A 46 14.19 11.48 -1.44
C LEU A 46 13.99 12.52 -2.56
N GLY A 47 13.05 13.44 -2.41
CA GLY A 47 12.69 14.43 -3.44
C GLY A 47 11.89 13.85 -4.61
N ILE A 48 11.33 12.64 -4.45
CA ILE A 48 10.54 11.95 -5.49
C ILE A 48 9.06 12.20 -5.22
N ASN A 49 8.40 12.90 -6.15
CA ASN A 49 6.96 13.10 -6.10
C ASN A 49 6.23 11.82 -6.50
N THR A 50 5.23 11.43 -5.72
CA THR A 50 4.35 10.30 -6.07
C THR A 50 3.09 10.80 -6.76
N VAL A 51 2.58 10.05 -7.74
CA VAL A 51 1.27 10.34 -8.36
C VAL A 51 0.13 9.71 -7.55
N PRO A 52 -1.01 10.41 -7.37
CA PRO A 52 -2.16 9.88 -6.63
C PRO A 52 -2.91 8.77 -7.38
N ARG A 53 -2.62 8.60 -8.68
CA ARG A 53 -3.15 7.53 -9.53
C ARG A 53 -2.12 7.25 -10.63
N MET A 54 -1.74 6.00 -10.81
CA MET A 54 -1.02 5.49 -12.00
C MET A 54 -2.01 4.89 -12.99
#